data_AF-A0A849QMT6-F1
#
_entry.id   AF-A0A849QMT6-F1
#
_cell.length_a   1.000
_cell.length_b   1.000
_cell.length_c   1.000
_cell.angle_alpha   90.00
_cell.angle_beta   90.00
_cell.angle_gamma   90.00
#
_symmetry.space_group_name_H-M   'P 1'
#
loop_
_entity.id
_entity.type
_entity.pdbx_description
1 polymer ?
#
loop_
_entity_poly.entity_id
_entity_poly.type
_entity_poly.pdbx_seq_one_letter_code
_entity_poly.pdbx_strand_id
1 'polypeptide(L)'
;MAIFNTSSTELKHLFIAWVAISYAFAIMLAWMELDGKPTGSEILGPFITDLFIISLITVGISFIFHEMGHKFVAQQYGAWAEFRMSFGMLLLAIYMAWQIGILFAAPGAVQIFGPHITKKQYGKIAASGPVMNLFLAFAFMPLLTDTGFLYDIGRLGVIINLLLAGFNMLPISVLDGRKVLAWNPIVYIGLFITIIVVGMFSVAILI
;
A
#
# COMPACT_ATOMS: atom_id res chain seq x y z
N MET A 1 -18.29 22.77 -0.82
CA MET A 1 -16.99 22.12 -1.13
C MET A 1 -16.51 21.48 0.15
N ALA A 2 -16.38 20.15 0.22
CA ALA A 2 -15.82 19.52 1.41
C ALA A 2 -14.35 19.95 1.52
N ILE A 3 -14.00 20.65 2.60
CA ILE A 3 -12.61 20.98 2.91
C ILE A 3 -11.91 19.65 3.23
N PHE A 4 -10.77 19.39 2.58
CA PHE A 4 -9.98 18.19 2.87
C PHE A 4 -9.46 18.28 4.30
N ASN A 5 -10.09 17.54 5.21
CA ASN A 5 -9.83 17.64 6.64
C ASN A 5 -8.83 16.56 7.06
N THR A 6 -7.82 16.96 7.82
CA THR A 6 -6.81 16.04 8.36
C THR A 6 -6.51 16.46 9.78
N SER A 7 -6.61 15.52 10.73
CA SER A 7 -6.29 15.79 12.14
C SER A 7 -4.82 15.57 12.45
N SER A 8 -4.34 16.18 13.53
CA SER A 8 -2.99 15.93 14.04
C SER A 8 -2.79 14.47 14.46
N THR A 9 -3.84 13.81 14.96
CA THR A 9 -3.83 12.38 15.29
C THR A 9 -3.64 11.52 14.04
N GLU A 10 -4.34 11.85 12.95
CA GLU A 10 -4.19 11.15 11.69
C GLU A 10 -2.77 11.29 11.13
N LEU A 11 -2.21 12.51 11.13
CA LEU A 11 -0.82 12.72 10.68
C LEU A 11 0.17 11.90 11.49
N LYS A 12 0.01 11.84 12.82
CA LYS A 12 0.84 10.99 13.69
C LYS A 12 0.69 9.52 13.34
N HIS A 13 -0.53 9.04 13.15
CA HIS A 13 -0.80 7.64 12.82
C HIS A 13 -0.26 7.25 11.44
N LEU A 14 -0.41 8.12 10.44
CA LEU A 14 0.16 7.94 9.11
C LEU A 14 1.69 7.89 9.18
N PHE A 15 2.31 8.82 9.92
CA PHE A 15 3.76 8.83 10.07
C PHE A 15 4.29 7.56 10.75
N ILE A 16 3.66 7.13 11.84
CA ILE A 16 4.06 5.90 12.55
C ILE A 16 3.87 4.67 11.65
N ALA A 17 2.72 4.56 10.98
CA ALA A 17 2.46 3.46 10.05
C ALA A 17 3.44 3.46 8.88
N TRP A 18 3.74 4.63 8.30
CA TRP A 18 4.70 4.79 7.21
C TRP A 18 6.08 4.26 7.59
N VAL A 19 6.61 4.72 8.72
CA VAL A 19 7.93 4.28 9.22
C VAL A 19 7.92 2.79 9.56
N ALA A 20 6.91 2.32 10.29
CA ALA A 20 6.84 0.93 10.75
C ALA A 20 6.72 -0.08 9.60
N ILE A 21 5.85 0.17 8.61
CA ILE A 21 5.70 -0.73 7.45
C ILE A 21 6.97 -0.70 6.61
N SER A 22 7.55 0.48 6.38
CA SER A 22 8.78 0.60 5.59
C SER A 22 9.93 -0.15 6.25
N TYR A 23 10.01 -0.12 7.59
CA TYR A 23 11.02 -0.87 8.32
C TYR A 23 10.78 -2.38 8.27
N ALA A 24 9.54 -2.84 8.45
CA ALA A 24 9.19 -4.24 8.30
C ALA A 24 9.49 -4.76 6.89
N PHE A 25 9.22 -3.96 5.85
CA PHE A 25 9.54 -4.31 4.47
C PHE A 25 11.04 -4.33 4.20
N ALA A 26 11.81 -3.39 4.76
CA ALA A 26 13.27 -3.40 4.66
C ALA A 26 13.89 -4.67 5.25
N ILE A 27 13.37 -5.14 6.38
CA ILE A 27 13.77 -6.43 6.96
C ILE A 27 13.43 -7.57 5.99
N MET A 28 12.22 -7.58 5.43
CA MET A 28 11.81 -8.60 4.44
C MET A 28 12.74 -8.60 3.21
N LEU A 29 13.14 -7.44 2.71
CA LEU A 29 14.11 -7.33 1.62
C LEU A 29 15.49 -7.87 2.03
N ALA A 30 15.94 -7.58 3.26
CA ALA A 30 17.21 -8.12 3.77
C ALA A 30 17.20 -9.66 3.79
N TRP A 31 16.06 -10.29 4.12
CA TRP A 31 15.93 -11.74 4.01
C TRP A 31 16.14 -12.25 2.57
N MET A 32 15.59 -11.53 1.59
CA MET A 32 15.70 -11.91 0.18
C MET A 32 17.11 -11.70 -0.37
N GLU A 33 17.79 -10.63 0.03
CA GLU A 33 19.15 -10.32 -0.44
C GLU A 33 20.22 -11.20 0.21
N LEU A 34 20.04 -11.58 1.48
CA LEU A 34 20.96 -12.44 2.20
C LEU A 34 20.67 -13.94 2.03
N ASP A 35 19.58 -14.29 1.34
CA ASP A 35 19.06 -15.67 1.22
C ASP A 35 18.94 -16.37 2.60
N GLY A 36 18.47 -15.62 3.60
CA GLY A 36 18.47 -16.09 4.98
C GLY A 36 18.09 -15.01 6.00
N LYS A 37 17.95 -15.43 7.27
CA LYS A 37 17.59 -14.51 8.35
C LYS A 37 18.72 -13.51 8.61
N PRO A 38 18.49 -12.19 8.55
CA PRO A 38 19.49 -11.21 8.91
C PRO A 38 19.87 -11.34 10.39
N THR A 39 21.15 -11.16 10.66
CA THR A 39 21.74 -11.06 12.00
C THR A 39 21.46 -9.69 12.63
N GLY A 40 21.64 -9.59 13.94
CA GLY A 40 21.47 -8.32 14.65
C GLY A 40 22.42 -7.22 14.15
N SER A 41 23.64 -7.57 13.72
CA SER A 41 24.60 -6.63 13.14
C SER A 41 24.16 -6.08 11.78
N GLU A 42 23.54 -6.91 10.94
CA GLU A 42 23.07 -6.49 9.61
C GLU A 42 21.88 -5.52 9.72
N ILE A 43 20.99 -5.75 10.69
CA ILE A 43 19.86 -4.85 10.99
C ILE A 43 20.29 -3.53 11.63
N LEU A 44 21.46 -3.46 12.25
CA LEU A 44 21.97 -2.23 12.85
C LEU A 44 23.03 -1.55 11.96
N GLY A 45 23.34 -2.15 10.81
CA GLY A 45 24.38 -1.71 9.90
C GLY A 45 23.91 -0.78 8.77
N PRO A 46 24.84 -0.29 7.95
CA PRO A 46 24.51 0.55 6.79
C PRO A 46 23.66 -0.19 5.75
N PHE A 47 23.80 -1.51 5.64
CA PHE A 47 23.04 -2.35 4.72
C PHE A 47 21.52 -2.17 4.85
N ILE A 48 20.96 -2.23 6.07
CA ILE A 48 19.51 -2.03 6.26
C ILE A 48 19.08 -0.60 5.94
N THR A 49 19.99 0.37 6.03
CA THR A 49 19.67 1.79 5.86
C THR A 49 19.25 2.05 4.42
N ASP A 50 19.98 1.49 3.45
CA ASP A 50 19.65 1.61 2.02
C ASP A 50 18.30 0.95 1.72
N LEU A 51 18.08 -0.28 2.22
CA LEU A 51 16.80 -0.98 2.09
C LEU A 51 15.64 -0.22 2.74
N PHE A 52 15.89 0.42 3.88
CA PHE A 52 14.89 1.22 4.58
C PHE A 52 14.53 2.49 3.80
N ILE A 53 15.51 3.18 3.20
CA ILE A 53 15.25 4.34 2.35
C ILE A 53 14.42 3.94 1.12
N ILE A 54 14.81 2.86 0.44
CA ILE A 54 14.05 2.32 -0.70
C ILE A 54 12.61 1.99 -0.25
N SER A 55 12.45 1.36 0.92
CA SER A 55 11.15 0.98 1.45
C SER A 55 10.28 2.20 1.80
N LEU A 56 10.87 3.26 2.37
CA LEU A 56 10.17 4.52 2.66
C LEU A 56 9.57 5.15 1.41
N ILE A 57 10.34 5.15 0.32
CA ILE A 57 9.94 5.74 -0.97
C ILE A 57 8.96 4.84 -1.72
N THR A 58 9.08 3.52 -1.59
CA THR A 58 8.26 2.58 -2.34
C THR A 58 7.02 2.16 -1.54
N VAL A 59 7.11 1.18 -0.65
CA VAL A 59 5.96 0.67 0.11
C VAL A 59 5.30 1.76 0.95
N GLY A 60 6.11 2.65 1.52
CA GLY A 60 5.62 3.74 2.36
C GLY A 60 4.72 4.72 1.62
N ILE A 61 5.19 5.29 0.52
CA ILE A 61 4.41 6.18 -0.34
C ILE A 61 3.20 5.44 -0.92
N SER A 62 3.38 4.20 -1.39
CA SER A 62 2.31 3.39 -1.98
C SER A 62 1.15 3.16 -1.01
N PHE A 63 1.46 2.87 0.25
CA PHE A 63 0.48 2.73 1.32
C PHE A 63 -0.21 4.06 1.65
N ILE A 64 0.55 5.15 1.85
CA ILE A 64 -0.04 6.45 2.20
C ILE A 64 -1.05 6.88 1.13
N PHE A 65 -0.66 6.82 -0.14
CA PHE A 65 -1.52 7.25 -1.23
C PHE A 65 -2.74 6.35 -1.40
N HIS A 66 -2.62 5.03 -1.16
CA HIS A 66 -3.77 4.12 -1.12
C HIS A 66 -4.82 4.58 -0.10
N GLU A 67 -4.41 4.78 1.16
CA GLU A 67 -5.32 5.23 2.22
C GLU A 67 -5.85 6.65 1.96
N MET A 68 -5.00 7.56 1.45
CA MET A 68 -5.43 8.90 1.07
C MET A 68 -6.42 8.88 -0.09
N GLY A 69 -6.33 7.91 -1.00
CA GLY A 69 -7.31 7.68 -2.07
C GLY A 69 -8.70 7.37 -1.50
N HIS A 70 -8.79 6.47 -0.52
CA HIS A 70 -10.06 6.19 0.17
C HIS A 70 -10.61 7.44 0.85
N LYS A 71 -9.76 8.09 1.65
CA LYS A 71 -10.13 9.29 2.40
C LYS A 71 -10.62 10.40 1.49
N PHE A 72 -9.87 10.70 0.44
CA PHE A 72 -10.20 11.78 -0.49
C PHE A 72 -11.59 11.57 -1.09
N VAL A 73 -11.86 10.39 -1.62
CA VAL A 73 -13.18 10.08 -2.22
C VAL A 73 -14.29 10.08 -1.18
N ALA A 74 -14.03 9.61 0.05
CA ALA A 74 -15.00 9.66 1.13
C ALA A 74 -15.38 11.10 1.51
N GLN A 75 -14.39 11.98 1.64
CA GLN A 75 -14.62 13.39 1.95
C GLN A 75 -15.32 14.13 0.80
N GLN A 76 -15.08 13.78 -0.46
CA GLN A 76 -15.84 14.31 -1.60
C GLN A 76 -17.34 13.96 -1.52
N TYR A 77 -17.71 12.84 -0.89
CA TYR A 77 -19.10 12.50 -0.60
C TYR A 77 -19.67 13.13 0.67
N GLY A 78 -18.91 14.03 1.32
CA GLY A 78 -19.34 14.70 2.55
C GLY A 78 -19.23 13.83 3.79
N ALA A 79 -18.55 12.68 3.72
CA ALA A 79 -18.26 11.87 4.89
C ALA A 79 -17.06 12.43 5.68
N TRP A 80 -17.11 12.29 6.99
CA TRP A 80 -15.89 12.38 7.79
C TRP A 80 -15.05 11.13 7.53
N ALA A 81 -13.75 11.31 7.28
CA ALA A 81 -12.84 10.20 7.03
C ALA A 81 -11.44 10.53 7.55
N GLU A 82 -10.86 9.64 8.34
CA GLU A 82 -9.49 9.75 8.85
C GLU A 82 -8.82 8.38 8.98
N PHE A 83 -7.53 8.32 8.63
CA PHE A 83 -6.73 7.12 8.88
C PHE A 83 -6.49 6.90 10.38
N ARG A 84 -6.63 5.64 10.81
CA ARG A 84 -6.27 5.18 12.16
C ARG A 84 -5.39 3.95 12.06
N MET A 85 -4.17 4.05 12.60
CA MET A 85 -3.25 2.93 12.66
C MET A 85 -3.72 1.86 13.65
N SER A 86 -3.34 0.61 13.37
CA SER A 86 -3.47 -0.50 14.30
C SER A 86 -2.10 -0.83 14.87
N PHE A 87 -1.82 -0.36 16.09
CA PHE A 87 -0.52 -0.56 16.74
C PHE A 87 -0.14 -2.04 16.85
N GLY A 88 -1.09 -2.91 17.23
CA GLY A 88 -0.84 -4.35 17.34
C GLY A 88 -0.48 -5.00 16.01
N MET A 89 -1.13 -4.59 14.91
CA MET A 89 -0.82 -5.13 13.58
C MET A 89 0.50 -4.60 13.03
N LEU A 90 0.89 -3.36 13.35
CA LEU A 90 2.21 -2.82 12.99
C LEU A 90 3.33 -3.55 13.74
N LEU A 91 3.16 -3.79 15.04
CA LEU A 91 4.11 -4.61 15.81
C LEU A 91 4.19 -6.04 15.27
N LEU A 92 3.05 -6.64 14.96
CA LEU A 92 3.00 -7.97 14.36
C LEU A 92 3.73 -8.00 13.00
N ALA A 93 3.55 -6.98 12.16
CA ALA A 93 4.22 -6.89 10.87
C ALA A 93 5.75 -6.86 11.03
N ILE A 94 6.29 -6.05 11.94
CA ILE A 94 7.72 -6.00 12.23
C ILE A 94 8.21 -7.33 12.80
N TYR A 95 7.45 -7.91 13.74
CA TYR A 95 7.78 -9.21 14.34
C TYR A 95 7.83 -10.33 13.30
N MET A 96 6.83 -10.42 12.43
CA MET A 96 6.76 -11.45 11.37
C MET A 96 7.87 -11.27 10.34
N ALA A 97 8.14 -10.02 9.92
CA ALA A 97 9.26 -9.72 9.04
C ALA A 97 10.58 -10.17 9.67
N TRP A 98 10.79 -9.91 10.96
CA TRP A 98 11.99 -10.35 11.66
C TRP A 98 12.10 -11.87 11.86
N GLN A 99 11.00 -12.54 12.23
CA GLN A 99 11.07 -13.96 12.59
C GLN A 99 11.11 -14.90 11.40
N ILE A 100 10.35 -14.58 10.35
CA ILE A 100 10.11 -15.50 9.24
C ILE A 100 10.27 -14.86 7.85
N GLY A 101 10.65 -13.58 7.77
CA GLY A 101 10.88 -12.91 6.49
C GLY A 101 9.61 -12.68 5.66
N ILE A 102 8.43 -12.63 6.29
CA ILE A 102 7.15 -12.41 5.62
C ILE A 102 6.51 -11.13 6.16
N LEU A 103 6.05 -10.26 5.25
CA LEU A 103 5.25 -9.10 5.60
C LEU A 103 3.76 -9.43 5.54
N PHE A 104 3.13 -9.51 6.70
CA PHE A 104 1.68 -9.48 6.83
C PHE A 104 1.28 -8.25 7.65
N ALA A 105 0.78 -7.22 6.99
CA ALA A 105 0.45 -5.95 7.62
C ALA A 105 -0.97 -5.52 7.28
N ALA A 106 -1.80 -5.34 8.31
CA ALA A 106 -2.99 -4.50 8.26
C ALA A 106 -2.68 -3.23 9.06
N PRO A 107 -1.96 -2.26 8.47
CA PRO A 107 -1.36 -1.15 9.21
C PRO A 107 -2.37 -0.23 9.89
N GLY A 108 -3.60 -0.23 9.40
CA GLY A 108 -4.71 0.56 9.86
C GLY A 108 -5.82 0.53 8.83
N ALA A 109 -6.77 1.45 8.98
CA ALA A 109 -7.78 1.70 7.97
C ALA A 109 -8.27 3.15 8.06
N VAL A 110 -8.69 3.72 6.93
CA VAL A 110 -9.52 4.92 6.95
C VAL A 110 -10.88 4.62 7.59
N GLN A 111 -11.12 5.25 8.75
CA GLN A 111 -12.41 5.23 9.41
C GLN A 111 -13.32 6.23 8.72
N ILE A 112 -14.49 5.78 8.25
CA ILE A 112 -15.41 6.59 7.46
C ILE A 112 -16.75 6.65 8.17
N PHE A 113 -17.20 7.85 8.50
CA PHE A 113 -18.48 8.12 9.11
C PHE A 113 -19.25 9.16 8.29
N GLY A 114 -20.39 8.75 7.77
CA GLY A 114 -21.29 9.63 7.03
C GLY A 114 -22.73 9.08 7.06
N PRO A 115 -23.73 9.86 7.49
CA PRO A 115 -25.10 9.36 7.70
C PRO A 115 -25.80 8.91 6.40
N HIS A 116 -25.32 9.33 5.23
CA HIS A 116 -25.99 9.09 3.95
C HIS A 116 -25.07 8.46 2.88
N ILE A 117 -24.04 7.70 3.26
CA ILE A 117 -23.19 7.01 2.28
C ILE A 117 -23.95 5.82 1.68
N THR A 118 -24.27 5.93 0.39
CA THR A 118 -24.91 4.86 -0.37
C THR A 118 -23.95 3.70 -0.64
N LYS A 119 -24.49 2.51 -0.92
CA LYS A 119 -23.71 1.33 -1.36
C LYS A 119 -22.80 1.65 -2.55
N LYS A 120 -23.28 2.48 -3.48
CA LYS A 120 -22.52 2.95 -4.65
C LYS A 120 -21.33 3.82 -4.26
N GLN A 121 -21.52 4.75 -3.34
CA GLN A 121 -20.43 5.58 -2.83
C GLN A 121 -19.41 4.75 -2.06
N TYR A 122 -19.87 3.81 -1.22
CA TYR A 122 -18.98 2.92 -0.46
C TYR A 122 -18.12 2.04 -1.38
N GLY A 123 -18.70 1.50 -2.46
CA GLY A 123 -17.94 0.77 -3.48
C GLY A 123 -16.93 1.64 -4.23
N LYS A 124 -17.25 2.89 -4.54
CA LYS A 124 -16.33 3.84 -5.17
C LYS A 124 -15.19 4.26 -4.26
N ILE A 125 -15.47 4.46 -2.97
CA ILE A 125 -14.46 4.71 -1.94
C ILE A 125 -13.52 3.51 -1.87
N ALA A 126 -14.05 2.28 -1.81
CA ALA A 126 -13.21 1.09 -1.77
C ALA A 126 -12.35 0.95 -3.04
N ALA A 127 -12.91 1.26 -4.23
CA ALA A 127 -12.14 1.18 -5.47
C ALA A 127 -11.00 2.21 -5.56
N SER A 128 -11.07 3.34 -4.84
CA SER A 128 -10.11 4.43 -5.01
C SER A 128 -8.71 4.12 -4.49
N GLY A 129 -8.57 3.26 -3.48
CA GLY A 129 -7.26 2.77 -3.01
C GLY A 129 -6.53 1.96 -4.09
N PRO A 130 -7.11 0.83 -4.58
CA PRO A 130 -6.52 0.06 -5.67
C PRO A 130 -6.28 0.86 -6.96
N VAL A 131 -7.17 1.80 -7.30
CA VAL A 131 -6.98 2.70 -8.45
C VAL A 131 -5.77 3.63 -8.22
N MET A 132 -5.58 4.14 -7.01
CA MET A 132 -4.42 4.97 -6.68
C MET A 132 -3.12 4.18 -6.79
N ASN A 133 -3.08 2.93 -6.31
CA ASN A 133 -1.90 2.10 -6.52
C ASN A 133 -1.66 1.80 -7.99
N LEU A 134 -2.70 1.51 -8.78
CA LEU A 134 -2.53 1.32 -10.21
C LEU A 134 -1.94 2.56 -10.89
N PHE A 135 -2.39 3.76 -10.51
CA PHE A 135 -1.80 5.02 -10.97
C PHE A 135 -0.32 5.14 -10.55
N LEU A 136 0.00 4.85 -9.29
CA LEU A 136 1.37 4.91 -8.81
C LEU A 136 2.28 3.89 -9.50
N ALA A 137 1.79 2.69 -9.84
CA ALA A 137 2.56 1.73 -10.63
C ALA A 137 3.02 2.38 -11.94
N PHE A 138 2.14 3.07 -12.66
CA PHE A 138 2.52 3.83 -13.85
C PHE A 138 3.46 5.01 -13.54
N ALA A 139 3.30 5.68 -12.39
CA ALA A 139 4.18 6.77 -11.98
C ALA A 139 5.62 6.32 -11.67
N PHE A 140 5.81 5.07 -11.22
CA PHE A 140 7.12 4.47 -10.99
C PHE A 140 7.76 3.89 -12.27
N MET A 141 6.97 3.54 -13.29
CA MET A 141 7.48 2.94 -14.55
C MET A 141 8.59 3.73 -15.26
N PRO A 142 8.58 5.08 -15.33
CA PRO A 142 9.65 5.83 -15.98
C PRO A 142 11.04 5.57 -15.37
N LEU A 143 11.11 5.22 -14.08
CA LEU A 143 12.38 4.92 -13.41
C LEU A 143 12.99 3.57 -13.85
N LEU A 144 12.22 2.73 -14.56
CA LEU A 144 12.72 1.45 -15.10
C LEU A 144 13.74 1.63 -16.23
N THR A 145 13.85 2.83 -16.81
CA THR A 145 14.87 3.14 -17.83
C THR A 145 16.20 3.61 -17.20
N ASP A 146 16.25 3.76 -15.89
CA ASP A 146 17.44 4.16 -15.14
C ASP A 146 18.27 2.92 -14.73
N THR A 147 19.30 3.10 -13.91
CA THR A 147 20.17 2.04 -13.40
C THR A 147 20.43 2.21 -11.89
N GLY A 148 20.87 1.14 -11.23
CA GLY A 148 21.19 1.16 -9.80
C GLY A 148 20.00 1.57 -8.93
N PHE A 149 20.23 2.46 -7.96
CA PHE A 149 19.25 2.82 -6.94
C PHE A 149 17.92 3.36 -7.49
N LEU A 150 17.95 4.16 -8.57
CA LEU A 150 16.73 4.67 -9.18
C LEU A 150 15.94 3.57 -9.89
N TYR A 151 16.62 2.64 -10.56
CA TYR A 151 16.01 1.44 -11.12
C TYR A 151 15.34 0.60 -10.03
N ASP A 152 15.99 0.41 -8.88
CA ASP A 152 15.43 -0.37 -7.77
C ASP A 152 14.16 0.28 -7.20
N ILE A 153 14.14 1.61 -7.08
CA ILE A 153 12.92 2.36 -6.71
C ILE A 153 11.82 2.14 -7.74
N GLY A 154 12.13 2.25 -9.04
CA GLY A 154 11.17 2.01 -10.12
C GLY A 154 10.60 0.59 -10.08
N ARG A 155 11.49 -0.40 -10.01
CA ARG A 155 11.15 -1.82 -10.00
C ARG A 155 10.29 -2.19 -8.79
N LEU A 156 10.74 -1.86 -7.58
CA LEU A 156 9.99 -2.14 -6.36
C LEU A 156 8.70 -1.31 -6.30
N GLY A 157 8.73 -0.05 -6.71
CA GLY A 157 7.56 0.82 -6.78
C GLY A 157 6.46 0.24 -7.66
N VAL A 158 6.80 -0.24 -8.87
CA VAL A 158 5.85 -0.92 -9.77
C VAL A 158 5.31 -2.20 -9.13
N ILE A 159 6.19 -3.08 -8.65
CA ILE A 159 5.81 -4.37 -8.07
C ILE A 159 4.89 -4.18 -6.86
N ILE A 160 5.28 -3.35 -5.89
CA ILE A 160 4.54 -3.13 -4.65
C ILE A 160 3.16 -2.55 -4.94
N ASN A 161 3.07 -1.55 -5.83
CA ASN A 161 1.78 -0.96 -6.16
C ASN A 161 0.83 -1.97 -6.81
N LEU A 162 1.32 -2.79 -7.74
CA LEU A 162 0.49 -3.83 -8.36
C LEU A 162 0.10 -4.92 -7.36
N LEU A 163 1.01 -5.31 -6.45
CA LEU A 163 0.70 -6.25 -5.37
C LEU A 163 -0.35 -5.69 -4.42
N LEU A 164 -0.23 -4.43 -3.98
CA LEU A 164 -1.20 -3.78 -3.11
C LEU A 164 -2.57 -3.64 -3.79
N ALA A 165 -2.59 -3.25 -5.07
CA ALA A 165 -3.84 -3.16 -5.85
C ALA A 165 -4.50 -4.54 -6.00
N GLY A 166 -3.72 -5.55 -6.37
CA GLY A 166 -4.20 -6.92 -6.58
C GLY A 166 -4.69 -7.57 -5.28
N PHE A 167 -3.89 -7.47 -4.21
CA PHE A 167 -4.25 -8.01 -2.90
C PHE A 167 -5.52 -7.36 -2.35
N ASN A 168 -5.62 -6.02 -2.38
CA ASN A 168 -6.83 -5.34 -1.91
C ASN A 168 -8.06 -5.61 -2.78
N MET A 169 -7.88 -6.03 -4.04
CA MET A 169 -8.99 -6.45 -4.89
C MET A 169 -9.44 -7.90 -4.67
N LEU A 170 -8.81 -8.69 -3.79
CA LEU A 170 -9.35 -10.00 -3.42
C LEU A 170 -10.72 -9.84 -2.72
N PRO A 171 -11.74 -10.65 -3.07
CA PRO A 171 -13.11 -10.45 -2.60
C PRO A 171 -13.35 -11.08 -1.21
N ILE A 172 -12.43 -10.84 -0.27
CA ILE A 172 -12.39 -11.50 1.05
C ILE A 172 -12.36 -10.48 2.20
N SER A 173 -13.03 -10.84 3.31
CA SER A 173 -12.92 -10.15 4.60
C SER A 173 -13.11 -8.62 4.53
N VAL A 174 -12.09 -7.86 4.97
CA VAL A 174 -12.07 -6.40 5.09
C VAL A 174 -11.52 -5.68 3.86
N LEU A 175 -11.01 -6.44 2.88
CA LEU A 175 -10.36 -5.91 1.68
C LEU A 175 -11.37 -5.20 0.77
N ASP A 176 -10.86 -4.29 -0.06
CA ASP A 176 -11.68 -3.39 -0.86
C ASP A 176 -12.47 -4.10 -1.95
N GLY A 177 -11.89 -5.12 -2.57
CA GLY A 177 -12.49 -5.91 -3.64
C GLY A 177 -13.86 -6.45 -3.25
N ARG A 178 -14.04 -6.83 -1.98
CA ARG A 178 -15.35 -7.28 -1.47
C ARG A 178 -16.41 -6.17 -1.56
N LYS A 179 -16.05 -4.94 -1.20
CA LYS A 179 -16.94 -3.77 -1.24
C LYS A 179 -17.21 -3.32 -2.68
N VAL A 180 -16.19 -3.35 -3.54
CA VAL A 180 -16.31 -3.05 -4.98
C VAL A 180 -17.22 -4.06 -5.67
N LEU A 181 -17.02 -5.36 -5.44
CA LEU A 181 -17.85 -6.43 -5.98
C LEU A 181 -19.30 -6.32 -5.52
N ALA A 182 -19.52 -6.03 -4.22
CA ALA A 182 -20.85 -5.83 -3.68
C ALA A 182 -21.57 -4.64 -4.35
N TRP A 183 -20.84 -3.57 -4.68
CA TRP A 183 -21.39 -2.42 -5.38
C TRP A 183 -21.69 -2.73 -6.85
N ASN A 184 -20.70 -3.18 -7.63
CA ASN A 184 -20.82 -3.43 -9.05
C ASN A 184 -19.82 -4.52 -9.52
N PRO A 185 -20.30 -5.73 -9.85
CA PRO A 185 -19.44 -6.81 -10.33
C PRO A 185 -18.67 -6.51 -11.62
N ILE A 186 -19.24 -5.73 -12.54
CA ILE A 186 -18.59 -5.36 -13.79
C ILE A 186 -17.38 -4.45 -13.51
N VAL A 187 -17.54 -3.46 -12.62
CA VAL A 187 -16.44 -2.59 -12.21
C VAL A 187 -15.35 -3.37 -11.50
N TYR A 188 -15.74 -4.31 -10.62
CA TYR A 188 -14.80 -5.20 -9.96
C TYR A 188 -13.97 -6.02 -10.95
N ILE A 189 -14.63 -6.71 -11.88
CA ILE A 189 -13.96 -7.55 -12.89
C ILE A 189 -13.05 -6.68 -13.78
N GLY A 190 -13.55 -5.53 -14.25
CA GLY A 190 -12.76 -4.63 -15.09
C GLY A 190 -11.51 -4.12 -14.39
N LEU A 191 -11.61 -3.71 -13.13
CA LEU A 191 -10.46 -3.25 -12.35
C LEU A 191 -9.47 -4.37 -12.06
N PHE A 192 -9.96 -5.56 -11.69
CA PHE A 192 -9.13 -6.73 -11.43
C PHE A 192 -8.37 -7.21 -12.67
N ILE A 193 -9.05 -7.31 -13.82
CA ILE A 193 -8.41 -7.64 -15.11
C ILE A 193 -7.37 -6.58 -15.48
N THR A 194 -7.68 -5.30 -15.31
CA THR A 194 -6.73 -4.22 -15.60
C THR A 194 -5.45 -4.38 -14.77
N ILE A 195 -5.58 -4.65 -13.47
CA ILE A 195 -4.43 -4.87 -12.58
C ILE A 195 -3.60 -6.08 -13.06
N ILE A 196 -4.25 -7.19 -13.43
CA ILE A 196 -3.56 -8.38 -13.94
C ILE A 196 -2.82 -8.08 -15.25
N VAL A 197 -3.49 -7.45 -16.22
CA VAL A 197 -2.90 -7.13 -17.53
C VAL A 197 -1.70 -6.21 -17.37
N VAL A 198 -1.82 -5.16 -16.55
CA VAL A 198 -0.70 -4.26 -16.25
C VAL A 198 0.41 -5.02 -15.52
N GLY A 199 0.07 -5.92 -14.59
CA GLY A 199 1.05 -6.77 -13.93
C GLY A 199 1.82 -7.69 -14.88
N MET A 200 1.13 -8.36 -15.80
CA MET A 200 1.76 -9.20 -16.81
C MET A 200 2.67 -8.39 -17.74
N PHE A 201 2.21 -7.20 -18.16
CA PHE A 201 3.02 -6.28 -18.96
C PHE A 201 4.27 -5.80 -18.20
N SER A 202 4.15 -5.42 -16.94
CA SER A 202 5.28 -5.03 -16.09
C SER A 202 6.28 -6.16 -15.92
N VAL A 203 5.83 -7.40 -15.70
CA VAL A 203 6.71 -8.56 -15.59
C VAL A 203 7.52 -8.76 -16.88
N ALA A 204 6.91 -8.57 -18.05
CA ALA A 204 7.62 -8.67 -19.33
C ALA A 204 8.69 -7.58 -19.53
N ILE A 205 8.60 -6.44 -18.83
CA ILE A 205 9.63 -5.38 -18.85
C ILE A 205 10.75 -5.66 -17.85
N LEU A 206 10.43 -6.36 -16.75
CA LEU A 206 11.34 -6.57 -15.61
C LEU A 206 12.19 -7.85 -15.71
N ILE A 207 11.93 -8.71 -16.70
CA ILE A 207 12.71 -9.92 -17.03
C ILE A 207 13.62 -9.59 -18.21
#